data_AF-A0A6F9CQB5-F1
#
_entry.id   AF-A0A6F9CQB5-F1
#
_cell.length_a   1.000
_cell.length_b   1.000
_cell.length_c   1.000
_cell.angle_alpha   90.00
_cell.angle_beta   90.00
_cell.angle_gamma   90.00
#
_symmetry.space_group_name_H-M   'P 1'
#
loop_
_entity.id
_entity.type
_entity.pdbx_description
1 polymer ?
#
loop_
_entity_poly.entity_id
_entity_poly.type
_entity_poly.pdbx_seq_one_letter_code
_entity_poly.pdbx_strand_id
1 'polypeptide(L)'
;EAHAMQEKISAQYVNEIQMAKAQRDYELKKASYDIEVNTKKAESEMAYQLQVAKTKQRIEEEKMQVQVVERSQQIMLQEQEITRKEKELEAKVKKPAEAERYRLEKLAEAQRAQLIMEAEAEAESIRIKGDAEAFAVEAKGRAEAEQMAKKAEAFQQYKEGAMVDMLLEQLPLMAEEISRPLAQAQKITMISSGGAEVGVAKLTGEVLDIMTRLPAAVEKLTGVNISQ
;
A
#
# COMPACT_ATOMS: atom_id res chain seq x y z
N GLU A 1 75.56 -11.72 127.99
CA GLU A 1 75.85 -11.06 126.70
C GLU A 1 75.16 -11.72 125.49
N ALA A 2 75.12 -13.06 125.39
CA ALA A 2 74.47 -13.76 124.26
C ALA A 2 72.95 -13.48 124.09
N HIS A 3 72.18 -13.34 125.19
CA HIS A 3 70.74 -13.04 125.11
C HIS A 3 70.43 -11.64 124.56
N ALA A 4 71.19 -10.62 124.97
CA ALA A 4 71.02 -9.25 124.46
C ALA A 4 71.40 -9.14 122.96
N MET A 5 72.33 -9.98 122.50
CA MET A 5 72.72 -10.04 121.09
C MET A 5 71.62 -10.70 120.24
N GLN A 6 70.94 -11.74 120.73
CA GLN A 6 69.80 -12.37 120.07
C GLN A 6 68.57 -11.44 119.97
N GLU A 7 68.28 -10.67 121.01
CA GLU A 7 67.18 -9.68 120.99
C GLU A 7 67.43 -8.53 120.01
N LYS A 8 68.68 -8.06 119.91
CA LYS A 8 69.04 -7.04 118.92
C LYS A 8 68.90 -7.55 117.49
N ILE A 9 69.31 -8.79 117.23
CA ILE A 9 69.20 -9.44 115.92
C ILE A 9 67.73 -9.70 115.56
N SER A 10 66.90 -10.15 116.50
CA SER A 10 65.47 -10.36 116.26
C SER A 10 64.72 -9.04 116.00
N ALA A 11 65.05 -7.97 116.71
CA ALA A 11 64.51 -6.63 116.45
C ALA A 11 64.92 -6.09 115.07
N GLN A 12 66.14 -6.41 114.59
CA GLN A 12 66.56 -6.07 113.23
C GLN A 12 65.76 -6.83 112.17
N TYR A 13 65.57 -8.14 112.31
CA TYR A 13 64.75 -8.92 111.39
C TYR A 13 63.28 -8.51 111.38
N VAL A 14 62.71 -8.16 112.55
CA VAL A 14 61.34 -7.64 112.63
C VAL A 14 61.23 -6.31 111.88
N ASN A 15 62.22 -5.42 111.99
CA ASN A 15 62.28 -4.19 111.20
C ASN A 15 62.41 -4.47 109.69
N GLU A 16 63.30 -5.37 109.28
CA GLU A 16 63.46 -5.73 107.86
C GLU A 16 62.18 -6.34 107.27
N ILE A 17 61.49 -7.22 108.03
CA ILE A 17 60.19 -7.77 107.64
C ILE A 17 59.13 -6.68 107.53
N GLN A 18 59.11 -5.73 108.46
CA GLN A 18 58.17 -4.59 108.40
C GLN A 18 58.46 -3.68 107.22
N MET A 19 59.74 -3.39 106.92
CA MET A 19 60.15 -2.63 105.75
C MET A 19 59.76 -3.35 104.45
N ALA A 20 60.01 -4.66 104.34
CA ALA A 20 59.64 -5.45 103.17
C ALA A 20 58.11 -5.54 102.99
N LYS A 21 57.35 -5.67 104.09
CA LYS A 21 55.88 -5.60 104.06
C LYS A 21 55.39 -4.22 103.60
N ALA A 22 55.93 -3.15 104.16
CA ALA A 22 55.58 -1.79 103.76
C ALA A 22 55.92 -1.51 102.29
N GLN A 23 57.05 -2.03 101.80
CA GLN A 23 57.45 -1.91 100.39
C GLN A 23 56.52 -2.71 99.47
N ARG A 24 56.20 -3.96 99.82
CA ARG A 24 55.22 -4.77 99.08
C ARG A 24 53.86 -4.07 99.03
N ASP A 25 53.36 -3.60 100.16
CA ASP A 25 52.06 -2.96 100.25
C ASP A 25 52.05 -1.63 99.45
N TYR A 26 53.14 -0.87 99.48
CA TYR A 26 53.32 0.32 98.65
C TYR A 26 53.30 -0.03 97.15
N GLU A 27 54.04 -1.04 96.72
CA GLU A 27 54.08 -1.46 95.32
C GLU A 27 52.73 -1.99 94.84
N LEU A 28 52.03 -2.77 95.67
CA LEU A 28 50.66 -3.24 95.36
C LEU A 28 49.70 -2.06 95.22
N LYS A 29 49.77 -1.08 96.13
CA LYS A 29 48.90 0.10 96.08
C LYS A 29 49.22 0.97 94.87
N LYS A 30 50.51 1.17 94.56
CA LYS A 30 50.96 1.87 93.35
C LYS A 30 50.45 1.18 92.09
N ALA A 31 50.61 -0.14 91.97
CA ALA A 31 50.11 -0.90 90.82
C ALA A 31 48.59 -0.79 90.69
N SER A 32 47.84 -0.80 91.80
CA SER A 32 46.38 -0.63 91.77
C SER A 32 45.96 0.74 91.22
N TYR A 33 46.65 1.81 91.64
CA TYR A 33 46.40 3.16 91.13
C TYR A 33 46.84 3.31 89.67
N ASP A 34 47.97 2.72 89.29
CA ASP A 34 48.43 2.75 87.90
C ASP A 34 47.44 2.03 86.97
N ILE A 35 46.87 0.90 87.41
CA ILE A 35 45.80 0.21 86.68
C ILE A 35 44.58 1.12 86.55
N GLU A 36 44.09 1.71 87.64
CA GLU A 36 42.90 2.57 87.61
C GLU A 36 43.11 3.79 86.70
N VAL A 37 44.27 4.46 86.81
CA VAL A 37 44.64 5.59 85.96
C VAL A 37 44.72 5.17 84.49
N ASN A 38 45.34 4.03 84.18
CA ASN A 38 45.46 3.55 82.80
C ASN A 38 44.12 3.09 82.22
N THR A 39 43.26 2.44 83.01
CA THR A 39 41.89 2.09 82.60
C THR A 39 41.10 3.35 82.30
N LYS A 40 41.15 4.37 83.18
CA LYS A 40 40.45 5.64 82.95
C LYS A 40 41.00 6.41 81.74
N LYS A 41 42.31 6.37 81.50
CA LYS A 41 42.94 6.93 80.29
C LYS A 41 42.46 6.19 79.03
N ALA A 42 42.50 4.86 79.02
CA ALA A 42 42.04 4.05 77.88
C ALA A 42 40.54 4.24 77.60
N GLU A 43 39.70 4.30 78.64
CA GLU A 43 38.27 4.63 78.52
C GLU A 43 38.07 6.01 77.90
N SER A 44 38.84 7.02 78.33
CA SER A 44 38.76 8.38 77.78
C SER A 44 39.19 8.44 76.31
N GLU A 45 40.27 7.73 75.96
CA GLU A 45 40.74 7.63 74.57
C GLU A 45 39.74 6.90 73.67
N MET A 46 39.16 5.78 74.14
CA MET A 46 38.11 5.08 73.40
C MET A 46 36.85 5.92 73.26
N ALA A 47 36.43 6.63 74.30
CA ALA A 47 35.30 7.54 74.25
C ALA A 47 35.54 8.68 73.24
N TYR A 48 36.75 9.24 73.22
CA TYR A 48 37.14 10.23 72.23
C TYR A 48 37.11 9.67 70.80
N GLN A 49 37.71 8.50 70.57
CA GLN A 49 37.70 7.84 69.25
C GLN A 49 36.27 7.52 68.79
N LEU A 50 35.42 7.03 69.69
CA LEU A 50 34.00 6.78 69.42
C LEU A 50 33.28 8.07 69.03
N GLN A 51 33.55 9.18 69.72
CA GLN A 51 32.94 10.47 69.40
C GLN A 51 33.41 11.00 68.04
N VAL A 52 34.68 10.82 67.70
CA VAL A 52 35.22 11.16 66.37
C VAL A 52 34.55 10.30 65.30
N ALA A 53 34.41 8.98 65.52
CA ALA A 53 33.74 8.08 64.57
C ALA A 53 32.26 8.45 64.38
N LYS A 54 31.52 8.71 65.46
CA LYS A 54 30.12 9.17 65.42
C LYS A 54 29.96 10.50 64.68
N THR A 55 30.90 11.42 64.88
CA THR A 55 30.89 12.70 64.17
C THR A 55 31.21 12.52 62.69
N LYS A 56 32.18 11.67 62.34
CA LYS A 56 32.48 11.32 60.94
C LYS A 56 31.29 10.66 60.25
N GLN A 57 30.63 9.69 60.90
CA GLN A 57 29.44 9.05 60.35
C GLN A 57 28.35 10.08 60.04
N ARG A 58 28.04 10.97 60.99
CA ARG A 58 27.06 12.06 60.77
C ARG A 58 27.46 12.97 59.61
N ILE A 59 28.74 13.33 59.49
CA ILE A 59 29.22 14.14 58.36
C ILE A 59 29.01 13.41 57.02
N GLU A 60 29.30 12.11 56.95
CA GLU A 60 29.11 11.33 55.73
C GLU A 60 27.62 11.12 55.38
N GLU A 61 26.76 10.94 56.38
CA GLU A 61 25.29 10.89 56.19
C GLU A 61 24.76 12.22 55.60
N GLU A 62 25.16 13.35 56.15
CA GLU A 62 24.80 14.68 55.63
C GLU A 62 25.34 14.91 54.22
N LYS A 63 26.59 14.52 53.94
CA LYS A 63 27.16 14.58 52.58
C LYS A 63 26.37 13.74 51.59
N MET A 64 25.98 12.52 51.98
CA MET A 64 25.17 11.65 51.14
C MET A 64 23.81 12.30 50.86
N GLN A 65 23.20 12.95 51.85
CA GLN A 65 21.95 13.65 51.66
C GLN A 65 22.09 14.83 50.68
N VAL A 66 23.17 15.61 50.78
CA VAL A 66 23.48 16.66 49.80
C VAL A 66 23.61 16.07 48.39
N GLN A 67 24.34 14.95 48.23
CA GLN A 67 24.48 14.29 46.93
C GLN A 67 23.14 13.78 46.36
N VAL A 68 22.26 13.23 47.21
CA VAL A 68 20.92 12.78 46.78
C VAL A 68 20.10 13.98 46.31
N VAL A 69 20.13 15.10 47.04
CA VAL A 69 19.43 16.33 46.64
C VAL A 69 20.00 16.86 45.32
N GLU A 70 21.32 16.99 45.18
CA GLU A 70 21.95 17.43 43.93
C GLU A 70 21.56 16.54 42.74
N ARG A 71 21.62 15.22 42.92
CA ARG A 71 21.26 14.27 41.86
C ARG A 71 19.78 14.32 41.52
N SER A 72 18.90 14.47 42.52
CA SER A 72 17.46 14.65 42.28
C SER A 72 17.16 15.93 41.52
N GLN A 73 17.88 17.02 41.83
CA GLN A 73 17.77 18.29 41.13
C GLN A 73 18.25 18.17 39.68
N GLN A 74 19.35 17.43 39.44
CA GLN A 74 19.84 17.14 38.10
C GLN A 74 18.82 16.35 37.27
N ILE A 75 18.21 15.31 37.84
CA ILE A 75 17.16 14.53 37.18
C ILE A 75 15.98 15.44 36.82
N MET A 76 15.53 16.29 37.74
CA MET A 76 14.44 17.23 37.50
C MET A 76 14.77 18.21 36.35
N LEU A 77 15.99 18.76 36.32
CA LEU A 77 16.44 19.62 35.23
C LEU A 77 16.47 18.87 33.89
N GLN A 78 16.98 17.64 33.88
CA GLN A 78 16.99 16.79 32.68
C GLN A 78 15.58 16.47 32.18
N GLU A 79 14.64 16.13 33.06
CA GLU A 79 13.24 15.91 32.69
C GLU A 79 12.59 17.15 32.09
N GLN A 80 12.87 18.34 32.65
CA GLN A 80 12.41 19.61 32.09
C GLN A 80 13.04 19.89 30.72
N GLU A 81 14.33 19.61 30.54
CA GLU A 81 15.01 19.73 29.25
C GLU A 81 14.45 18.78 28.20
N ILE A 82 14.19 17.51 28.57
CA ILE A 82 13.53 16.52 27.71
C ILE A 82 12.15 17.04 27.30
N THR A 83 11.35 17.51 28.26
CA THR A 83 10.01 18.05 27.97
C THR A 83 10.06 19.25 27.03
N ARG A 84 11.03 20.16 27.23
CA ARG A 84 11.23 21.29 26.30
C ARG A 84 11.62 20.81 24.91
N LYS A 85 12.55 19.86 24.82
CA LYS A 85 13.03 19.29 23.56
C LYS A 85 11.95 18.51 22.83
N GLU A 86 11.12 17.76 23.54
CA GLU A 86 9.95 17.07 22.99
C GLU A 86 8.96 18.06 22.40
N LYS A 87 8.62 19.14 23.12
CA LYS A 87 7.74 20.20 22.60
C LYS A 87 8.33 20.91 21.39
N GLU A 88 9.65 21.13 21.38
CA GLU A 88 10.34 21.71 20.24
C GLU A 88 10.31 20.77 19.02
N LEU A 89 10.58 19.47 19.21
CA LEU A 89 10.50 18.47 18.15
C LEU A 89 9.08 18.27 17.64
N GLU A 90 8.09 18.30 18.52
CA GLU A 90 6.67 18.24 18.14
C GLU A 90 6.30 19.44 17.27
N ALA A 91 6.72 20.65 17.66
CA ALA A 91 6.48 21.86 16.87
C ALA A 91 7.25 21.86 15.53
N LYS A 92 8.51 21.41 15.51
CA LYS A 92 9.38 21.47 14.33
C LYS A 92 9.21 20.29 13.36
N VAL A 93 8.81 19.12 13.84
CA VAL A 93 8.78 17.89 13.03
C VAL A 93 7.36 17.38 12.89
N LYS A 94 6.65 17.14 14.01
CA LYS A 94 5.31 16.52 13.95
C LYS A 94 4.29 17.43 13.28
N LYS A 95 4.17 18.69 13.72
CA LYS A 95 3.19 19.63 13.15
C LYS A 95 3.35 19.86 11.64
N PRO A 96 4.56 20.13 11.10
CA PRO A 96 4.71 20.27 9.65
C PRO A 96 4.54 18.95 8.91
N ALA A 97 4.96 17.81 9.49
CA ALA A 97 4.73 16.52 8.88
C ALA A 97 3.24 16.16 8.80
N GLU A 98 2.46 16.48 9.85
CA GLU A 98 1.00 16.32 9.86
C GLU A 98 0.33 17.26 8.86
N ALA A 99 0.77 18.51 8.78
CA ALA A 99 0.27 19.46 7.78
C ALA A 99 0.54 18.98 6.34
N GLU A 100 1.75 18.47 6.06
CA GLU A 100 2.09 17.96 4.72
C GLU A 100 1.36 16.65 4.42
N ARG A 101 1.21 15.75 5.40
CA ARG A 101 0.37 14.55 5.24
C ARG A 101 -1.06 14.91 4.91
N TYR A 102 -1.66 15.83 5.67
CA TYR A 102 -3.03 16.28 5.42
C TYR A 102 -3.17 16.94 4.04
N ARG A 103 -2.20 17.77 3.65
CA ARG A 103 -2.16 18.39 2.32
C ARG A 103 -2.11 17.35 1.21
N LEU A 104 -1.22 16.35 1.33
CA LEU A 104 -1.05 15.30 0.34
C LEU A 104 -2.29 14.40 0.25
N GLU A 105 -2.88 14.04 1.40
CA GLU A 105 -4.10 13.24 1.46
C GLU A 105 -5.27 13.97 0.79
N LYS A 106 -5.44 15.27 1.05
CA LYS A 106 -6.46 16.09 0.40
C LYS A 106 -6.23 16.25 -1.10
N LEU A 107 -4.97 16.38 -1.52
CA LEU A 107 -4.62 16.46 -2.93
C LEU A 107 -4.89 15.12 -3.64
N ALA A 108 -4.54 14.00 -3.03
CA ALA A 108 -4.83 12.68 -3.56
C ALA A 108 -6.34 12.39 -3.60
N GLU A 109 -7.09 12.80 -2.58
CA GLU A 109 -8.56 12.73 -2.54
C GLU A 109 -9.17 13.57 -3.67
N ALA A 110 -8.69 14.80 -3.86
CA ALA A 110 -9.12 15.67 -4.95
C ALA A 110 -8.81 15.08 -6.34
N GLN A 111 -7.61 14.53 -6.54
CA GLN A 111 -7.24 13.87 -7.79
C GLN A 111 -8.09 12.63 -8.06
N ARG A 112 -8.36 11.82 -7.04
CA ARG A 112 -9.24 10.66 -7.15
C ARG A 112 -10.67 11.07 -7.53
N ALA A 113 -11.19 12.11 -6.89
CA ALA A 113 -12.52 12.64 -7.19
C ALA A 113 -12.58 13.21 -8.62
N GLN A 114 -11.55 13.93 -9.07
CA GLN A 114 -11.45 14.43 -10.44
C GLN A 114 -11.45 13.30 -11.45
N LEU A 115 -10.64 12.25 -11.24
CA LEU A 115 -10.55 11.11 -12.15
C LEU A 115 -11.87 10.33 -12.22
N ILE A 116 -12.56 10.15 -11.09
CA ILE A 116 -13.89 9.52 -11.08
C ILE A 116 -14.89 10.38 -11.84
N MET A 117 -14.92 11.68 -11.57
CA MET A 117 -15.84 12.60 -12.25
C MET A 117 -15.58 12.67 -13.77
N GLU A 118 -14.31 12.67 -14.18
CA GLU A 118 -13.92 12.65 -15.59
C GLU A 118 -14.33 11.32 -16.25
N ALA A 119 -14.09 10.18 -15.60
CA ALA A 119 -14.52 8.88 -16.10
C ALA A 119 -16.04 8.75 -16.18
N GLU A 120 -16.79 9.28 -15.20
CA GLU A 120 -18.24 9.34 -15.22
C GLU A 120 -18.76 10.25 -16.34
N ALA A 121 -18.14 11.42 -16.53
CA ALA A 121 -18.49 12.34 -17.61
C ALA A 121 -18.20 11.74 -19.00
N GLU A 122 -17.09 11.02 -19.16
CA GLU A 122 -16.75 10.32 -20.40
C GLU A 122 -17.73 9.17 -20.66
N ALA A 123 -18.04 8.36 -19.64
CA ALA A 123 -19.02 7.29 -19.75
C ALA A 123 -20.41 7.84 -20.15
N GLU A 124 -20.86 8.92 -19.53
CA GLU A 124 -22.13 9.56 -19.88
C GLU A 124 -22.10 10.18 -21.29
N SER A 125 -20.97 10.77 -21.70
CA SER A 125 -20.81 11.27 -23.06
C SER A 125 -20.92 10.15 -24.10
N ILE A 126 -20.30 9.00 -23.84
CA ILE A 126 -20.38 7.82 -24.71
C ILE A 126 -21.81 7.28 -24.76
N ARG A 127 -22.51 7.24 -23.62
CA ARG A 127 -23.93 6.82 -23.58
C ARG A 127 -24.82 7.73 -24.40
N ILE A 128 -24.73 9.05 -24.19
CA ILE A 128 -25.54 10.02 -24.95
C ILE A 128 -25.24 9.93 -26.45
N LYS A 129 -23.96 9.81 -26.84
CA LYS A 129 -23.57 9.62 -28.25
C LYS A 129 -24.11 8.31 -28.81
N GLY A 130 -23.98 7.21 -28.07
CA GLY A 130 -24.49 5.89 -28.46
C GLY A 130 -26.01 5.89 -28.63
N ASP A 131 -26.74 6.53 -27.73
CA ASP A 131 -28.20 6.67 -27.80
C ASP A 131 -28.61 7.54 -29.01
N ALA A 132 -27.89 8.64 -29.25
CA ALA A 132 -28.12 9.50 -30.42
C ALA A 132 -27.82 8.78 -31.74
N GLU A 133 -26.74 8.00 -31.81
CA GLU A 133 -26.39 7.18 -32.97
C GLU A 133 -27.42 6.06 -33.19
N ALA A 134 -27.82 5.36 -32.13
CA ALA A 134 -28.86 4.33 -32.19
C ALA A 134 -30.18 4.91 -32.72
N PHE A 135 -30.62 6.05 -32.19
CA PHE A 135 -31.81 6.75 -32.66
C PHE A 135 -31.68 7.19 -34.14
N ALA A 136 -30.52 7.69 -34.54
CA ALA A 136 -30.27 8.09 -35.92
C ALA A 136 -30.31 6.88 -36.89
N VAL A 137 -29.75 5.74 -36.48
CA VAL A 137 -29.78 4.50 -37.27
C VAL A 137 -31.19 3.93 -37.33
N GLU A 138 -31.94 3.93 -36.23
CA GLU A 138 -33.34 3.49 -36.21
C GLU A 138 -34.21 4.36 -37.10
N ALA A 139 -34.07 5.69 -37.01
CA ALA A 139 -34.80 6.63 -37.84
C ALA A 139 -34.47 6.45 -39.33
N LYS A 140 -33.19 6.25 -39.69
CA LYS A 140 -32.78 5.93 -41.06
C LYS A 140 -33.33 4.59 -41.53
N GLY A 141 -33.21 3.53 -40.73
CA GLY A 141 -33.72 2.20 -41.06
C GLY A 141 -35.23 2.19 -41.25
N ARG A 142 -35.97 2.94 -40.42
CA ARG A 142 -37.42 3.14 -40.59
C ARG A 142 -37.74 3.92 -41.86
N ALA A 143 -37.01 5.00 -42.15
CA ALA A 143 -37.21 5.76 -43.37
C ALA A 143 -36.92 4.92 -44.62
N GLU A 144 -35.86 4.11 -44.61
CA GLU A 144 -35.52 3.17 -45.68
C GLU A 144 -36.58 2.07 -45.83
N ALA A 145 -37.07 1.51 -44.73
CA ALA A 145 -38.14 0.51 -44.74
C ALA A 145 -39.46 1.10 -45.28
N GLU A 146 -39.84 2.31 -44.87
CA GLU A 146 -41.03 3.01 -45.38
C GLU A 146 -40.87 3.37 -46.87
N GLN A 147 -39.67 3.79 -47.29
CA GLN A 147 -39.37 4.03 -48.71
C GLN A 147 -39.45 2.74 -49.53
N MET A 148 -38.92 1.63 -49.02
CA MET A 148 -38.95 0.34 -49.70
C MET A 148 -40.37 -0.22 -49.77
N ALA A 149 -41.17 -0.07 -48.71
CA ALA A 149 -42.58 -0.42 -48.70
C ALA A 149 -43.38 0.39 -49.72
N LYS A 150 -43.19 1.71 -49.79
CA LYS A 150 -43.84 2.57 -50.79
C LYS A 150 -43.39 2.24 -52.21
N LYS A 151 -42.10 1.93 -52.43
CA LYS A 151 -41.60 1.43 -53.72
C LYS A 151 -42.28 0.12 -54.07
N ALA A 152 -42.37 -0.83 -53.15
CA ALA A 152 -43.03 -2.12 -53.36
C ALA A 152 -44.53 -1.96 -53.66
N GLU A 153 -45.25 -1.08 -52.95
CA GLU A 153 -46.64 -0.73 -53.24
C GLU A 153 -46.79 -0.09 -54.62
N ALA A 154 -45.89 0.83 -54.99
CA ALA A 154 -45.87 1.41 -56.32
C ALA A 154 -45.69 0.31 -57.38
N PHE A 155 -44.69 -0.58 -57.24
CA PHE A 155 -44.49 -1.71 -58.15
C PHE A 155 -45.72 -2.65 -58.23
N GLN A 156 -46.44 -2.86 -57.12
CA GLN A 156 -47.69 -3.62 -57.12
C GLN A 156 -48.87 -2.88 -57.79
N GLN A 157 -48.87 -1.56 -57.84
CA GLN A 157 -49.87 -0.80 -58.62
C GLN A 157 -49.49 -0.74 -60.10
N TYR A 158 -48.19 -0.76 -60.41
CA TYR A 158 -47.62 -0.88 -61.76
C TYR A 158 -47.63 -2.34 -62.32
N LYS A 159 -48.62 -3.14 -61.92
CA LYS A 159 -48.66 -4.62 -61.98
C LYS A 159 -48.40 -5.27 -63.35
N GLU A 160 -48.70 -4.61 -64.47
CA GLU A 160 -48.62 -5.28 -65.78
C GLU A 160 -47.83 -4.47 -66.84
N GLY A 161 -47.86 -3.13 -66.80
CA GLY A 161 -47.17 -2.31 -67.80
C GLY A 161 -45.68 -2.08 -67.54
N ALA A 162 -45.28 -1.89 -66.28
CA ALA A 162 -43.90 -1.52 -65.96
C ALA A 162 -42.95 -2.71 -65.78
N MET A 163 -43.46 -3.92 -65.46
CA MET A 163 -42.61 -5.12 -65.50
C MET A 163 -42.14 -5.40 -66.91
N VAL A 164 -43.01 -5.21 -67.91
CA VAL A 164 -42.65 -5.36 -69.32
C VAL A 164 -41.67 -4.26 -69.75
N ASP A 165 -41.89 -3.01 -69.34
CA ASP A 165 -40.98 -1.89 -69.68
C ASP A 165 -39.61 -2.01 -69.00
N MET A 166 -39.56 -2.40 -67.72
CA MET A 166 -38.31 -2.62 -66.98
C MET A 166 -37.56 -3.85 -67.50
N LEU A 167 -38.27 -4.91 -67.91
CA LEU A 167 -37.66 -6.04 -68.63
C LEU A 167 -37.12 -5.59 -69.98
N LEU A 168 -37.85 -4.78 -70.74
CA LEU A 168 -37.37 -4.21 -72.02
C LEU A 168 -36.13 -3.33 -71.86
N GLU A 169 -36.00 -2.59 -70.76
CA GLU A 169 -34.81 -1.79 -70.44
C GLU A 169 -33.62 -2.63 -69.93
N GLN A 170 -33.87 -3.71 -69.18
CA GLN A 170 -32.82 -4.59 -68.64
C GLN A 170 -32.42 -5.72 -69.60
N LEU A 171 -33.26 -6.03 -70.59
CA LEU A 171 -33.01 -7.04 -71.62
C LEU A 171 -31.72 -6.77 -72.43
N PRO A 172 -31.40 -5.53 -72.86
CA PRO A 172 -30.15 -5.22 -73.54
C PRO A 172 -28.92 -5.52 -72.67
N LEU A 173 -28.97 -5.21 -71.37
CA LEU A 173 -27.86 -5.45 -70.44
C LEU A 173 -27.66 -6.95 -70.18
N MET A 174 -28.76 -7.68 -70.03
CA MET A 174 -28.73 -9.15 -69.95
C MET A 174 -28.20 -9.76 -71.25
N ALA A 175 -28.64 -9.26 -72.41
CA ALA A 175 -28.14 -9.70 -73.71
C ALA A 175 -26.65 -9.36 -73.89
N GLU A 176 -26.18 -8.22 -73.41
CA GLU A 176 -24.77 -7.82 -73.44
C GLU A 176 -23.90 -8.72 -72.56
N GLU A 177 -24.33 -9.02 -71.32
CA GLU A 177 -23.56 -9.89 -70.43
C GLU A 177 -23.59 -11.37 -70.89
N ILE A 178 -24.70 -11.83 -71.46
CA ILE A 178 -24.82 -13.18 -72.07
C ILE A 178 -24.03 -13.27 -73.39
N SER A 179 -23.91 -12.17 -74.14
CA SER A 179 -23.13 -12.14 -75.39
C SER A 179 -21.64 -11.86 -75.18
N ARG A 180 -21.23 -11.39 -73.99
CA ARG A 180 -19.82 -11.14 -73.66
C ARG A 180 -18.89 -12.35 -73.90
N PRO A 181 -19.25 -13.59 -73.52
CA PRO A 181 -18.47 -14.79 -73.82
C PRO A 181 -18.43 -15.11 -75.33
N LEU A 182 -19.49 -14.80 -76.06
CA LEU A 182 -19.57 -15.02 -77.52
C LEU A 182 -18.76 -13.97 -78.30
N ALA A 183 -18.72 -12.72 -77.83
CA ALA A 183 -17.92 -11.65 -78.39
C ALA A 183 -16.40 -11.86 -78.17
N GLN A 184 -16.00 -12.49 -77.06
CA GLN A 184 -14.59 -12.84 -76.80
C GLN A 184 -14.12 -14.08 -77.58
N ALA A 185 -15.03 -14.91 -78.11
CA ALA A 185 -14.68 -16.08 -78.90
C ALA A 185 -14.38 -15.71 -80.38
N GLN A 186 -13.16 -15.28 -80.68
CA GLN A 186 -12.75 -14.87 -82.04
C GLN A 186 -12.74 -16.01 -83.08
N LYS A 187 -12.72 -17.28 -82.65
CA LYS A 187 -12.74 -18.44 -83.55
C LYS A 187 -13.49 -19.62 -82.93
N ILE A 188 -14.76 -19.76 -83.26
CA ILE A 188 -15.55 -20.95 -82.92
C ILE A 188 -15.31 -22.00 -84.01
N THR A 189 -14.57 -23.06 -83.68
CA THR A 189 -14.36 -24.20 -84.59
C THR A 189 -15.42 -25.24 -84.30
N MET A 190 -16.52 -25.23 -85.06
CA MET A 190 -17.58 -26.24 -84.93
C MET A 190 -17.08 -27.56 -85.55
N ILE A 191 -16.84 -28.57 -84.72
CA ILE A 191 -16.53 -29.93 -85.20
C ILE A 191 -17.88 -30.64 -85.38
N SER A 192 -18.35 -30.69 -86.63
CA SER A 192 -19.56 -31.41 -87.00
C SER A 192 -19.24 -32.90 -87.18
N SER A 193 -19.67 -33.73 -86.23
CA SER A 193 -19.79 -35.17 -86.43
C SER A 193 -21.24 -35.50 -86.85
N GLY A 194 -21.57 -35.22 -88.10
CA GLY A 194 -22.76 -35.79 -88.76
C GLY A 194 -23.98 -34.87 -88.89
N GLY A 195 -24.23 -34.42 -90.11
CA GLY A 195 -25.56 -34.39 -90.74
C GLY A 195 -26.71 -33.64 -90.06
N ALA A 196 -26.58 -32.32 -89.82
CA ALA A 196 -27.72 -31.38 -89.83
C ALA A 196 -27.21 -29.93 -89.82
N GLU A 197 -27.84 -29.06 -90.62
CA GLU A 197 -27.50 -27.66 -90.93
C GLU A 197 -26.60 -26.95 -89.91
N VAL A 198 -25.44 -26.51 -90.42
CA VAL A 198 -24.39 -25.79 -89.69
C VAL A 198 -24.50 -24.32 -90.08
N GLY A 199 -24.74 -23.45 -89.11
CA GLY A 199 -24.78 -22.00 -89.32
C GLY A 199 -25.19 -21.26 -88.06
N VAL A 200 -24.99 -19.93 -88.08
CA VAL A 200 -25.28 -18.97 -87.00
C VAL A 200 -26.66 -19.20 -86.34
N ALA A 201 -27.61 -19.78 -87.06
CA ALA A 201 -28.92 -20.20 -86.57
C ALA A 201 -28.91 -21.15 -85.36
N LYS A 202 -27.92 -22.06 -85.23
CA LYS A 202 -27.80 -22.92 -84.01
C LYS A 202 -27.22 -22.17 -82.82
N LEU A 203 -26.32 -21.20 -83.04
CA LEU A 203 -25.79 -20.35 -81.96
C LEU A 203 -26.83 -19.35 -81.48
N THR A 204 -27.54 -18.69 -82.39
CA THR A 204 -28.68 -17.83 -82.00
C THR A 204 -29.82 -18.64 -81.41
N GLY A 205 -30.04 -19.86 -81.89
CA GLY A 205 -30.98 -20.84 -81.32
C GLY A 205 -30.61 -21.26 -79.91
N GLU A 206 -29.34 -21.62 -79.64
CA GLU A 206 -28.85 -21.96 -78.29
C GLU A 206 -28.88 -20.76 -77.34
N VAL A 207 -28.59 -19.54 -77.82
CA VAL A 207 -28.75 -18.32 -77.02
C VAL A 207 -30.22 -18.07 -76.71
N LEU A 208 -31.14 -18.27 -77.66
CA LEU A 208 -32.58 -18.20 -77.41
C LEU A 208 -33.04 -19.31 -76.45
N ASP A 209 -32.51 -20.52 -76.57
CA ASP A 209 -32.83 -21.66 -75.68
C ASP A 209 -32.29 -21.42 -74.27
N ILE A 210 -31.13 -20.77 -74.13
CA ILE A 210 -30.59 -20.32 -72.85
C ILE A 210 -31.44 -19.18 -72.28
N MET A 211 -31.83 -18.19 -73.08
CA MET A 211 -32.71 -17.09 -72.65
C MET A 211 -34.11 -17.56 -72.26
N THR A 212 -34.65 -18.60 -72.90
CA THR A 212 -35.97 -19.16 -72.56
C THR A 212 -35.90 -20.12 -71.37
N ARG A 213 -34.77 -20.79 -71.13
CA ARG A 213 -34.56 -21.65 -69.94
C ARG A 213 -34.09 -20.88 -68.71
N LEU A 214 -33.51 -19.68 -68.87
CA LEU A 214 -33.05 -18.85 -67.76
C LEU A 214 -34.15 -18.53 -66.75
N PRO A 215 -35.37 -18.11 -67.17
CA PRO A 215 -36.48 -17.88 -66.24
C PRO A 215 -36.80 -19.11 -65.40
N ALA A 216 -36.89 -20.29 -66.04
CA ALA A 216 -37.19 -21.55 -65.35
C ALA A 216 -36.06 -22.05 -64.42
N ALA A 217 -34.81 -21.71 -64.73
CA ALA A 217 -33.66 -22.05 -63.89
C ALA A 217 -33.54 -21.12 -62.67
N VAL A 218 -33.81 -19.82 -62.84
CA VAL A 218 -33.88 -18.84 -61.75
C VAL A 218 -35.04 -19.17 -60.82
N GLU A 219 -36.21 -19.50 -61.37
CA GLU A 219 -37.39 -19.92 -60.61
C GLU A 219 -37.14 -21.16 -59.74
N LYS A 220 -36.37 -22.15 -60.25
CA LYS A 220 -35.97 -23.34 -59.48
C LYS A 220 -34.96 -23.05 -58.36
N LEU A 221 -34.17 -21.99 -58.47
CA LEU A 221 -33.12 -21.66 -57.49
C LEU A 221 -33.56 -20.60 -56.47
N THR A 222 -34.46 -19.69 -56.83
CA THR A 222 -34.92 -18.59 -55.96
C THR A 222 -36.36 -18.77 -55.48
N GLY A 223 -37.13 -19.69 -56.07
CA GLY A 223 -38.51 -19.99 -55.67
C GLY A 223 -39.54 -18.92 -56.03
N VAL A 224 -39.16 -17.90 -56.81
CA VAL A 224 -40.05 -16.82 -57.25
C VAL A 224 -40.37 -16.99 -58.73
N ASN A 225 -41.66 -17.11 -59.03
CA ASN A 225 -42.22 -17.22 -60.38
C ASN A 225 -42.19 -15.86 -61.07
N ILE A 226 -41.44 -15.72 -62.18
CA ILE A 226 -41.34 -14.48 -62.96
C ILE A 226 -42.15 -14.59 -64.28
N SER A 227 -42.71 -15.77 -64.59
CA SER A 227 -43.64 -15.93 -65.71
C SER A 227 -45.10 -15.83 -65.26
N GLN A 228 -45.50 -14.65 -64.79
CA GLN A 228 -46.86 -14.13 -64.92
C GLN A 228 -46.83 -12.60 -64.89
#